data_AF-A0A843XB64-F1
#
_entry.id   AF-A0A843XB64-F1
#
_cell.length_a   1.000
_cell.length_b   1.000
_cell.length_c   1.000
_cell.angle_alpha   90.00
_cell.angle_beta   90.00
_cell.angle_gamma   90.00
#
_symmetry.space_group_name_H-M   'P 1'
#
loop_
_entity.id
_entity.type
_entity.pdbx_description
1 polymer ?
#
loop_
_entity_poly.entity_id
_entity_poly.type
_entity_poly.pdbx_seq_one_letter_code
_entity_poly.pdbx_strand_id
1 'polypeptide(L)'
;MLCCPVHADDEMSHHKGEGSYSETMQTVWINDYRNHRFREHSNELRARSAWTTTTRANFKHLLYNVQRNAERVCASTDKNQWKEHGPVWMRKEYWMELCMIWGGEKWNENSAKAKLNRAAHLEENVHTSGSVSFSMYKTQLEAQLKRPPQFQELFYQTHKKKGTDDYISEKVQKVAIRVI
;
A
#
# COMPACT_ATOMS: atom_id res chain seq x y z
N MET A 1 2.93 10.49 -0.32
CA MET A 1 2.99 9.21 -1.06
C MET A 1 2.75 9.56 -2.52
N LEU A 2 3.83 9.79 -3.29
CA LEU A 2 3.74 10.06 -4.72
C LEU A 2 4.48 8.92 -5.42
N CYS A 3 3.73 8.10 -6.15
CA CYS A 3 4.24 7.11 -7.09
C CYS A 3 5.06 7.82 -8.17
N CYS A 4 6.18 7.22 -8.58
CA CYS A 4 6.86 7.63 -9.80
C CYS A 4 5.90 7.49 -11.01
N PRO A 5 5.91 8.43 -11.96
CA PRO A 5 5.07 8.37 -13.14
C PRO A 5 5.66 7.33 -14.12
N VAL A 6 4.96 6.22 -14.30
CA VAL A 6 5.13 5.37 -15.49
C VAL A 6 4.38 6.09 -16.61
N HIS A 7 5.06 6.39 -17.72
CA HIS A 7 4.46 7.08 -18.85
C HIS A 7 3.19 6.37 -19.32
N ALA A 8 2.19 7.20 -19.58
CA ALA A 8 1.00 6.85 -20.34
C ALA A 8 1.41 6.32 -21.73
N ASP A 9 0.57 5.45 -22.28
CA ASP A 9 0.60 4.85 -23.63
C ASP A 9 0.95 3.36 -23.70
N ASP A 10 0.52 2.60 -22.69
CA ASP A 10 -0.05 1.27 -22.94
C ASP A 10 -1.52 1.35 -22.55
N GLU A 11 -2.41 0.98 -23.49
CA GLU A 11 -3.85 0.85 -23.24
C GLU A 11 -4.06 0.15 -21.90
N MET A 12 -4.55 0.94 -20.94
CA MET A 12 -4.86 0.52 -19.60
C MET A 12 -6.07 -0.43 -19.70
N SER A 13 -5.79 -1.67 -20.09
CA SER A 13 -6.68 -2.80 -19.84
C SER A 13 -6.92 -2.80 -18.35
N HIS A 14 -8.06 -2.21 -17.98
CA HIS A 14 -8.67 -2.33 -16.67
C HIS A 14 -9.01 -3.81 -16.45
N HIS A 15 -8.01 -4.64 -16.21
CA HIS A 15 -8.21 -5.83 -15.41
C HIS A 15 -8.41 -5.38 -13.97
N LYS A 16 -9.67 -5.05 -13.69
CA LYS A 16 -10.25 -5.06 -12.35
C LYS A 16 -9.89 -6.41 -11.74
N GLY A 17 -8.83 -6.43 -10.93
CA GLY A 17 -8.54 -7.54 -10.04
C GLY A 17 -9.65 -7.59 -9.00
N GLU A 18 -10.76 -8.22 -9.35
CA GLU A 18 -11.92 -8.46 -8.50
C GLU A 18 -11.55 -9.47 -7.41
N GLY A 19 -10.89 -8.93 -6.38
CA GLY A 19 -11.10 -9.27 -4.97
C GLY A 19 -11.76 -8.07 -4.30
N SER A 20 -12.85 -7.57 -4.89
CA SER A 20 -13.60 -6.42 -4.38
C SER A 20 -14.21 -6.82 -3.03
N TYR A 21 -13.68 -6.25 -1.93
CA TYR A 21 -14.40 -6.25 -0.66
C TYR A 21 -15.79 -5.70 -0.94
N SER A 22 -16.85 -6.45 -0.62
CA SER A 22 -18.20 -6.03 -0.96
C SER A 22 -18.41 -4.59 -0.47
N GLU A 23 -19.04 -3.76 -1.30
CA GLU A 23 -19.35 -2.36 -0.97
C GLU A 23 -20.10 -2.26 0.37
N THR A 24 -20.81 -3.33 0.73
CA THR A 24 -21.48 -3.51 2.02
C THR A 24 -20.51 -3.56 3.21
N MET A 25 -19.35 -4.23 3.13
CA MET A 25 -18.40 -4.29 4.25
C MET A 25 -17.77 -2.92 4.54
N GLN A 26 -17.38 -2.18 3.50
CA GLN A 26 -16.84 -0.83 3.67
C GLN A 26 -17.91 0.13 4.22
N THR A 27 -19.14 0.03 3.71
CA THR A 27 -20.28 0.87 4.13
C THR A 27 -20.68 0.60 5.57
N VAL A 28 -20.68 -0.67 5.99
CA VAL A 28 -21.01 -1.05 7.36
C VAL A 28 -19.96 -0.55 8.34
N TRP A 29 -18.67 -0.59 7.97
CA TRP A 29 -17.60 -0.09 8.81
C TRP A 29 -17.63 1.45 8.99
N ILE A 30 -18.00 2.17 7.93
CA ILE A 30 -18.29 3.61 7.99
C ILE A 30 -19.50 3.89 8.90
N ASN A 31 -20.48 2.97 8.93
CA ASN A 31 -21.68 3.11 9.75
C ASN A 31 -21.43 2.82 11.24
N ASP A 32 -20.47 1.99 11.62
CA ASP A 32 -20.17 1.72 13.03
C ASP A 32 -19.57 2.94 13.77
N TYR A 33 -18.83 3.80 13.02
CA TYR A 33 -18.39 5.11 13.50
C TYR A 33 -19.56 6.03 13.92
N ARG A 34 -20.81 5.75 13.49
CA ARG A 34 -22.00 6.51 13.90
C ARG A 34 -22.27 6.45 15.41
N ASN A 35 -21.69 5.50 16.13
CA ASN A 35 -21.88 5.35 17.58
C ASN A 35 -21.06 6.35 18.42
N HIS A 36 -20.14 7.10 17.81
CA HIS A 36 -19.39 8.15 18.52
C HIS A 36 -20.18 9.46 18.56
N ARG A 37 -20.52 9.92 19.77
CA ARG A 37 -21.22 11.20 19.98
C ARG A 37 -20.23 12.35 20.05
N PHE A 38 -20.27 13.22 19.05
CA PHE A 38 -19.57 14.51 19.07
C PHE A 38 -20.48 15.57 19.72
N ARG A 39 -19.88 16.50 20.47
CA ARG A 39 -20.61 17.59 21.15
C ARG A 39 -21.31 18.55 20.18
N GLU A 40 -20.79 18.70 18.97
CA GLU A 40 -21.32 19.59 17.94
C GLU A 40 -21.44 18.87 16.59
N HIS A 41 -22.51 19.15 15.86
CA HIS A 41 -22.80 18.51 14.56
C HIS A 41 -21.79 18.89 13.46
N SER A 42 -21.24 20.10 13.49
CA SER A 42 -20.19 20.56 12.56
C SER A 42 -18.88 19.77 12.74
N ASN A 43 -18.51 19.50 13.99
CA ASN A 43 -17.34 18.69 14.34
C ASN A 43 -17.56 17.22 13.99
N GLU A 44 -18.79 16.72 14.16
CA GLU A 44 -19.19 15.39 13.70
C GLU A 44 -18.98 15.22 12.18
N LEU A 45 -19.46 16.15 11.37
CA LEU A 45 -19.35 16.07 9.90
C LEU A 45 -17.89 16.13 9.43
N ARG A 46 -17.08 17.02 10.01
CA ARG A 46 -15.64 17.11 9.70
C ARG A 46 -14.90 15.84 10.13
N ALA A 47 -15.18 15.35 11.34
CA ALA A 47 -14.60 14.11 11.85
C ALA A 47 -15.02 12.90 11.01
N ARG A 48 -16.29 12.81 10.58
CA ARG A 48 -16.80 11.79 9.65
C ARG A 48 -16.12 11.85 8.29
N SER A 49 -15.96 13.03 7.72
CA SER A 49 -15.33 13.20 6.41
C SER A 49 -13.86 12.79 6.45
N ALA A 50 -13.12 13.26 7.47
CA ALA A 50 -11.75 12.85 7.71
C ALA A 50 -11.65 11.34 7.96
N TRP A 51 -12.48 10.80 8.86
CA TRP A 51 -12.52 9.37 9.17
C TRP A 51 -12.78 8.52 7.94
N THR A 52 -13.78 8.86 7.14
CA THR A 52 -14.14 8.10 5.93
C THR A 52 -13.01 8.12 4.91
N THR A 53 -12.39 9.29 4.70
CA THR A 53 -11.30 9.47 3.74
C THR A 53 -10.05 8.73 4.17
N THR A 54 -9.62 8.93 5.42
CA THR A 54 -8.44 8.30 6.00
C THR A 54 -8.62 6.79 6.15
N THR A 55 -9.80 6.35 6.59
CA THR A 55 -10.12 4.93 6.70
C THR A 55 -10.09 4.26 5.35
N ARG A 56 -10.75 4.80 4.33
CA ARG A 56 -10.73 4.21 2.98
C ARG A 56 -9.31 4.09 2.44
N ALA A 57 -8.49 5.14 2.60
CA ALA A 57 -7.10 5.12 2.18
C ALA A 57 -6.24 4.08 2.93
N ASN A 58 -6.52 3.87 4.23
CA ASN A 58 -5.73 2.99 5.09
C ASN A 58 -6.37 1.61 5.35
N PHE A 59 -7.54 1.33 4.79
CA PHE A 59 -8.32 0.12 5.09
C PHE A 59 -7.53 -1.14 4.78
N LYS A 60 -6.80 -1.17 3.65
CA LYS A 60 -5.90 -2.26 3.29
C LYS A 60 -4.82 -2.50 4.35
N HIS A 61 -4.22 -1.43 4.88
CA HIS A 61 -3.17 -1.53 5.90
C HIS A 61 -3.74 -1.99 7.26
N LEU A 62 -4.94 -1.51 7.61
CA LEU A 62 -5.66 -2.01 8.79
C LEU A 62 -5.95 -3.51 8.66
N LEU A 63 -6.48 -3.95 7.51
CA LEU A 63 -6.75 -5.37 7.23
C LEU A 63 -5.47 -6.22 7.32
N TYR A 64 -4.34 -5.70 6.82
CA TYR A 64 -3.05 -6.36 6.97
C TYR A 64 -2.67 -6.54 8.46
N ASN A 65 -2.83 -5.50 9.28
CA ASN A 65 -2.49 -5.58 10.70
C ASN A 65 -3.37 -6.57 11.47
N VAL A 66 -4.68 -6.63 11.17
CA VAL A 66 -5.57 -7.61 11.82
C VAL A 66 -5.25 -9.03 11.41
N GLN A 67 -4.88 -9.29 10.15
CA GLN A 67 -4.40 -10.61 9.73
C GLN A 67 -3.15 -11.02 10.52
N ARG A 68 -2.18 -10.11 10.66
CA ARG A 68 -0.94 -10.36 11.42
C ARG A 68 -1.21 -10.60 12.90
N ASN A 69 -2.19 -9.90 13.47
CA ASN A 69 -2.60 -10.14 14.85
C ASN A 69 -3.27 -11.52 15.00
N ALA A 70 -4.18 -11.89 14.10
CA ALA A 70 -4.83 -13.19 14.11
C ALA A 70 -3.83 -14.33 13.93
N GLU A 71 -2.88 -14.21 13.00
CA GLU A 71 -1.78 -15.17 12.81
C GLU A 71 -0.96 -15.38 14.10
N ARG A 72 -0.66 -14.29 14.82
CA ARG A 72 0.08 -14.35 16.09
C ARG A 72 -0.72 -15.00 17.21
N VAL A 73 -1.99 -14.60 17.38
CA VAL A 73 -2.85 -15.10 18.47
C VAL A 73 -3.25 -16.55 18.23
N CYS A 74 -3.54 -16.92 16.99
CA CYS A 74 -3.88 -18.28 16.58
C CYS A 74 -2.63 -19.19 16.49
N ALA A 75 -1.43 -18.60 16.46
CA ALA A 75 -0.16 -19.30 16.23
C ALA A 75 -0.16 -20.19 14.97
N SER A 76 -0.91 -19.77 13.94
CA SER A 76 -1.12 -20.53 12.71
C SER A 76 -1.19 -19.62 11.50
N THR A 77 -0.59 -20.06 10.40
CA THR A 77 -0.64 -19.36 9.11
C THR A 77 -1.89 -19.74 8.31
N ASP A 78 -2.67 -20.72 8.76
CA ASP A 78 -3.92 -21.13 8.13
C ASP A 78 -5.04 -20.14 8.46
N LYS A 79 -5.50 -19.40 7.44
CA LYS A 79 -6.51 -18.35 7.56
C LYS A 79 -7.87 -18.90 7.97
N ASN A 80 -8.14 -20.17 7.71
CA ASN A 80 -9.39 -20.80 8.12
C ASN A 80 -9.47 -20.98 9.64
N GLN A 81 -8.33 -21.07 10.32
CA GLN A 81 -8.25 -21.19 11.78
C GLN A 81 -8.42 -19.85 12.50
N TRP A 82 -8.32 -18.74 11.77
CA TRP A 82 -8.41 -17.39 12.36
C TRP A 82 -9.83 -16.97 12.74
N LYS A 83 -10.88 -17.73 12.39
CA LYS A 83 -12.30 -17.36 12.53
C LYS A 83 -12.71 -16.97 13.96
N GLU A 84 -12.08 -17.55 14.98
CA GLU A 84 -12.36 -17.25 16.39
C GLU A 84 -11.42 -16.18 16.99
N HIS A 85 -10.48 -15.67 16.18
CA HIS A 85 -9.44 -14.71 16.59
C HIS A 85 -9.62 -13.34 15.92
N GLY A 86 -10.88 -12.98 15.64
CA GLY A 86 -11.23 -11.69 15.05
C GLY A 86 -11.00 -10.52 16.01
N PRO A 87 -10.81 -9.30 15.49
CA PRO A 87 -10.68 -8.12 16.33
C PRO A 87 -12.02 -7.79 17.00
N VAL A 88 -11.97 -7.33 18.27
CA VAL A 88 -13.15 -7.00 19.10
C VAL A 88 -14.12 -6.01 18.42
N TRP A 89 -13.59 -5.09 17.63
CA TRP A 89 -14.36 -4.06 16.94
C TRP A 89 -15.03 -4.54 15.63
N MET A 90 -14.71 -5.73 15.12
CA MET A 90 -15.31 -6.26 13.89
C MET A 90 -16.37 -7.29 14.24
N ARG A 91 -17.54 -7.18 13.59
CA ARG A 91 -18.57 -8.22 13.73
C ARG A 91 -18.05 -9.57 13.26
N LYS A 92 -18.43 -10.62 14.00
CA LYS A 92 -17.94 -11.98 13.78
C LYS A 92 -18.25 -12.47 12.36
N GLU A 93 -19.42 -12.12 11.82
CA GLU A 93 -19.86 -12.55 10.49
C GLU A 93 -18.94 -12.02 9.39
N TYR A 94 -18.54 -10.75 9.46
CA TYR A 94 -17.62 -10.15 8.48
C TYR A 94 -16.21 -10.69 8.63
N TRP A 95 -15.77 -10.91 9.86
CA TRP A 95 -14.47 -11.53 10.09
C TRP A 95 -14.41 -12.94 9.49
N MET A 96 -15.46 -13.75 9.69
CA MET A 96 -15.57 -15.07 9.10
C MET A 96 -15.55 -15.02 7.57
N GLU A 97 -16.29 -14.09 6.95
CA GLU A 97 -16.28 -13.88 5.50
C GLU A 97 -14.87 -13.53 4.98
N LEU A 98 -14.17 -12.62 5.65
CA LEU A 98 -12.80 -12.26 5.32
C LEU A 98 -11.83 -13.44 5.44
N CYS A 99 -11.92 -14.23 6.51
CA CYS A 99 -11.11 -15.44 6.70
C CYS A 99 -11.34 -16.45 5.57
N MET A 100 -12.58 -16.63 5.11
CA MET A 100 -12.90 -17.51 3.97
C MET A 100 -12.30 -16.97 2.67
N ILE A 101 -12.41 -15.67 2.41
CA ILE A 101 -11.81 -15.03 1.23
C ILE A 101 -10.29 -15.21 1.22
N TRP A 102 -9.61 -14.94 2.34
CA TRP A 102 -8.16 -15.06 2.45
C TRP A 102 -7.65 -16.50 2.48
N GLY A 103 -8.48 -17.43 2.96
CA GLY A 103 -8.20 -18.87 2.94
C GLY A 103 -8.44 -19.52 1.57
N GLY A 104 -9.15 -18.84 0.66
CA GLY A 104 -9.46 -19.34 -0.67
C GLY A 104 -8.23 -19.48 -1.58
N GLU A 105 -8.30 -20.44 -2.50
CA GLU A 105 -7.25 -20.77 -3.46
C GLU A 105 -6.81 -19.54 -4.27
N LYS A 106 -7.76 -18.80 -4.85
CA LYS A 106 -7.49 -17.57 -5.62
C LYS A 106 -6.63 -16.56 -4.84
N TRP A 107 -6.91 -16.37 -3.55
CA TRP A 107 -6.13 -15.44 -2.73
C TRP A 107 -4.72 -15.97 -2.47
N ASN A 108 -4.60 -17.26 -2.14
CA ASN A 108 -3.31 -17.90 -1.90
C ASN A 108 -2.41 -17.87 -3.14
N GLU A 109 -2.95 -18.16 -4.32
CA GLU A 109 -2.21 -18.05 -5.58
C GLU A 109 -1.71 -16.64 -5.84
N ASN A 110 -2.58 -15.63 -5.69
CA ASN A 110 -2.21 -14.23 -5.90
C ASN A 110 -1.15 -13.78 -4.89
N SER A 111 -1.29 -14.19 -3.63
CA SER A 111 -0.32 -13.93 -2.58
C SER A 111 1.04 -14.57 -2.87
N ALA A 112 1.04 -15.83 -3.32
CA ALA A 112 2.25 -16.56 -3.70
C ALA A 112 2.95 -15.92 -4.91
N LYS A 113 2.20 -15.62 -5.98
CA LYS A 113 2.71 -14.88 -7.16
C LYS A 113 3.30 -13.54 -6.75
N ALA A 114 2.60 -12.76 -5.93
CA ALA A 114 3.10 -11.48 -5.45
C ALA A 114 4.38 -11.62 -4.59
N LYS A 115 4.49 -12.69 -3.78
CA LYS A 115 5.69 -12.99 -3.00
C LYS A 115 6.87 -13.34 -3.92
N LEU A 116 6.66 -14.19 -4.92
CA LEU A 116 7.67 -14.56 -5.91
C LEU A 116 8.14 -13.34 -6.71
N ASN A 117 7.21 -12.50 -7.18
CA ASN A 117 7.55 -11.26 -7.89
C ASN A 117 8.41 -10.33 -7.02
N ARG A 118 8.07 -10.16 -5.73
CA ARG A 118 8.89 -9.35 -4.81
C ARG A 118 10.29 -9.95 -4.59
N ALA A 119 10.40 -11.27 -4.50
CA ALA A 119 11.69 -11.94 -4.34
C ALA A 119 12.54 -11.89 -5.63
N ALA A 120 11.93 -12.01 -6.80
CA ALA A 120 12.62 -11.95 -8.09
C ALA A 120 13.18 -10.55 -8.39
N HIS A 121 12.54 -9.49 -7.87
CA HIS A 121 12.88 -8.09 -8.17
C HIS A 121 13.45 -7.34 -6.96
N LEU A 122 14.17 -8.06 -6.08
CA LEU A 122 14.73 -7.52 -4.83
C LEU A 122 15.67 -6.33 -5.08
N GLU A 123 16.55 -6.38 -6.08
CA GLU A 123 17.49 -5.29 -6.38
C GLU A 123 16.85 -4.17 -7.23
N GLU A 124 15.77 -4.48 -7.93
CA GLU A 124 15.15 -3.56 -8.91
C GLU A 124 14.19 -2.55 -8.27
N ASN A 125 13.67 -2.84 -7.07
CA ASN A 125 12.69 -2.00 -6.37
C ASN A 125 13.26 -1.32 -5.10
N VAL A 126 14.57 -1.42 -4.87
CA VAL A 126 15.20 -0.84 -3.68
C VAL A 126 15.52 0.63 -3.94
N HIS A 127 14.81 1.50 -3.25
CA HIS A 127 15.27 2.87 -3.04
C HIS A 127 16.45 2.87 -2.06
N THR A 128 17.61 3.34 -2.50
CA THR A 128 18.77 3.50 -1.61
C THR A 128 18.70 4.74 -0.73
N SER A 129 17.72 5.62 -0.96
CA SER A 129 17.45 6.83 -0.18
C SER A 129 16.92 6.59 1.24
N GLY A 130 16.70 5.33 1.64
CA GLY A 130 16.14 4.99 2.95
C GLY A 130 14.72 5.56 3.13
N SER A 131 14.41 6.07 4.32
CA SER A 131 13.09 6.63 4.66
C SER A 131 12.86 8.06 4.13
N VAL A 132 13.80 8.63 3.40
CA VAL A 132 13.66 10.00 2.86
C VAL A 132 12.77 9.96 1.62
N SER A 133 11.72 10.77 1.65
CA SER A 133 10.78 10.86 0.53
C SER A 133 11.41 11.50 -0.72
N PHE A 134 10.89 11.14 -1.90
CA PHE A 134 11.27 11.74 -3.18
C PHE A 134 11.12 13.28 -3.19
N SER A 135 10.09 13.81 -2.52
CA SER A 135 9.87 15.25 -2.37
C SER A 135 10.95 15.93 -1.54
N MET A 136 11.38 15.30 -0.44
CA MET A 136 12.50 15.82 0.36
C MET A 136 13.80 15.81 -0.44
N TYR A 137 14.08 14.73 -1.18
CA TYR A 137 15.24 14.65 -2.07
C TYR A 137 15.18 15.73 -3.16
N LYS A 138 14.00 15.98 -3.73
CA LYS A 138 13.79 17.06 -4.70
C LYS A 138 14.18 18.41 -4.11
N THR A 139 13.65 18.78 -2.93
CA THR A 139 13.97 20.05 -2.28
C THR A 139 15.46 20.18 -1.94
N GLN A 140 16.09 19.09 -1.47
CA GLN A 140 17.53 19.08 -1.19
C GLN A 140 18.35 19.29 -2.48
N LEU A 141 17.97 18.63 -3.57
CA LEU A 141 18.65 18.72 -4.84
C LEU A 141 18.43 20.08 -5.52
N GLU A 142 17.24 20.69 -5.36
CA GLU A 142 16.97 22.09 -5.76
C GLU A 142 17.90 23.07 -5.06
N ALA A 143 18.09 22.89 -3.74
CA ALA A 143 18.98 23.75 -2.96
C ALA A 143 20.45 23.60 -3.36
N GLN A 144 20.87 22.41 -3.79
CA GLN A 144 22.24 22.12 -4.25
C GLN A 144 22.49 22.65 -5.66
N LEU A 145 21.58 22.37 -6.61
CA LEU A 145 21.73 22.75 -8.02
C LEU A 145 21.36 24.22 -8.28
N LYS A 146 20.70 24.90 -7.34
CA LYS A 146 20.13 26.26 -7.50
C LYS A 146 19.15 26.37 -8.67
N ARG A 147 18.58 25.23 -9.08
CA ARG A 147 17.54 25.10 -10.11
C ARG A 147 16.66 23.89 -9.83
N PRO A 148 15.46 23.81 -10.42
CA PRO A 148 14.69 22.57 -10.42
C PRO A 148 15.49 21.39 -11.00
N PRO A 149 15.60 20.26 -10.27
CA PRO A 149 16.25 19.06 -10.77
C PRO A 149 15.37 18.41 -11.84
N GLN A 150 16.03 17.84 -12.85
CA GLN A 150 15.36 16.99 -13.81
C GLN A 150 15.01 15.65 -13.15
N PHE A 151 13.99 14.97 -13.68
CA PHE A 151 13.54 13.69 -13.15
C PHE A 151 14.67 12.67 -13.09
N GLN A 152 15.54 12.64 -14.11
CA GLN A 152 16.67 11.70 -14.18
C GLN A 152 17.69 11.94 -13.06
N GLU A 153 18.01 13.19 -12.74
CA GLU A 153 18.94 13.54 -11.65
C GLU A 153 18.41 13.06 -10.30
N LEU A 154 17.09 13.24 -10.09
CA LEU A 154 16.42 12.81 -8.89
C LEU A 154 16.28 11.27 -8.81
N PHE A 155 15.98 10.63 -9.94
CA PHE A 155 15.89 9.18 -10.07
C PHE A 155 17.25 8.51 -9.84
N TYR A 156 18.33 9.05 -10.42
CA TYR A 156 19.70 8.59 -10.23
C TYR A 156 20.12 8.64 -8.76
N GLN A 157 19.89 9.77 -8.08
CA GLN A 157 20.26 9.91 -6.67
C GLN A 157 19.52 8.93 -5.74
N THR A 158 18.30 8.52 -6.11
CA THR A 158 17.46 7.61 -5.31
C THR A 158 17.67 6.13 -5.65
N HIS A 159 18.38 5.81 -6.73
CA HIS A 159 18.60 4.45 -7.21
C HIS A 159 20.06 4.16 -7.62
N LYS A 160 21.02 4.86 -7.03
CA LYS A 160 22.45 4.56 -7.14
C LYS A 160 22.94 3.67 -6.00
N LYS A 161 23.97 2.86 -6.24
CA LYS A 161 24.63 2.08 -5.19
C LYS A 161 25.37 3.01 -4.24
N LYS A 162 25.39 2.67 -2.96
CA LYS A 162 26.10 3.49 -1.96
C LYS A 162 27.61 3.36 -2.17
N GLY A 163 28.29 4.49 -2.39
CA GLY A 163 29.75 4.52 -2.53
C GLY A 163 30.26 4.26 -3.96
N THR A 164 29.37 4.10 -4.94
CA THR A 164 29.73 4.11 -6.36
C THR A 164 28.79 5.06 -7.12
N ASP A 165 29.19 5.44 -8.34
CA ASP A 165 28.35 6.24 -9.25
C ASP A 165 27.51 5.37 -10.20
N ASP A 166 27.35 4.09 -9.88
CA ASP A 166 26.58 3.14 -10.68
C ASP A 166 25.15 2.98 -10.16
N TYR A 167 24.22 2.65 -11.07
CA TYR A 167 22.87 2.23 -10.73
C TYR A 167 22.88 0.93 -9.93
N ILE A 168 21.84 0.74 -9.11
CA ILE A 168 21.65 -0.50 -8.32
C ILE A 168 21.54 -1.72 -9.23
N SER A 169 20.87 -1.59 -10.38
CA SER A 169 20.77 -2.66 -11.38
C SER A 169 20.72 -2.13 -12.81
N GLU A 170 21.05 -2.99 -13.78
CA GLU A 170 21.00 -2.69 -15.22
C GLU A 170 19.59 -2.29 -15.69
N LYS A 171 18.56 -2.83 -15.04
CA LYS A 171 17.17 -2.51 -15.36
C LYS A 171 16.74 -1.13 -14.87
N VAL A 172 17.20 -0.70 -13.70
CA VAL A 172 17.02 0.68 -13.22
C VAL A 172 17.67 1.66 -14.21
N GLN A 173 18.87 1.33 -14.70
CA GLN A 173 19.52 2.11 -15.75
C GLN A 173 18.68 2.16 -17.03
N LYS A 174 18.11 1.04 -17.48
CA LYS A 174 17.18 1.00 -18.63
C LYS A 174 15.93 1.85 -18.41
N VAL A 175 15.37 1.88 -17.20
CA VAL A 175 14.24 2.76 -16.85
C VAL A 175 14.66 4.23 -16.88
N ALA A 176 15.83 4.58 -16.35
CA ALA A 176 16.35 5.95 -16.40
C ALA A 176 16.55 6.46 -17.85
N ILE A 177 16.96 5.57 -18.76
CA ILE A 177 17.15 5.86 -20.18
C ILE A 177 15.81 5.93 -20.94
N ARG A 178 14.82 5.10 -20.60
CA ARG A 178 13.51 5.03 -21.28
C ARG A 178 12.59 6.22 -20.97
N VAL A 179 12.90 7.02 -19.96
CA VAL A 179 12.16 8.24 -19.59
C VAL A 179 12.66 9.48 -20.36
N ILE A 180 13.48 9.28 -21.40
CA ILE A 180 13.90 10.29 -22.40
C ILE A 180 12.95 10.22 -23.59
#